data_AF-A0A961WVK8-F1
#
_entry.id   AF-A0A961WVK8-F1
#
_cell.length_a   1.000
_cell.length_b   1.000
_cell.length_c   1.000
_cell.angle_alpha   90.00
_cell.angle_beta   90.00
_cell.angle_gamma   90.00
#
_symmetry.space_group_name_H-M   'P 1'
#
loop_
_entity.id
_entity.type
_entity.pdbx_description
1 polymer ?
#
loop_
_entity_poly.entity_id
_entity_poly.type
_entity_poly.pdbx_seq_one_letter_code
_entity_poly.pdbx_strand_id
1 'polypeptide(L)' 'MAGDKPPLRKHTLDKDLGKLSRIEEATVTLSRGLVAPGVALAFLALSAVFAALYAGSGAGALTVIAAAAIGAYMALNIGA' A
#
# COMPACT_ATOMS: atom_id res chain seq x y z
N MET A 1 15.06 -54.02 17.81
CA MET A 1 14.85 -53.17 16.62
C MET A 1 14.07 -51.94 17.04
N ALA A 2 14.34 -50.81 16.38
CA ALA A 2 14.10 -49.43 16.81
C ALA A 2 12.73 -49.16 17.44
N GLY A 3 12.73 -48.37 18.52
CA GLY A 3 11.54 -47.88 19.19
C GLY A 3 10.68 -47.01 18.26
N ASP A 4 9.43 -47.42 18.14
CA ASP A 4 8.40 -46.71 17.39
C ASP A 4 8.04 -45.44 18.18
N LYS A 5 8.43 -44.27 17.66
CA LYS A 5 8.12 -42.98 18.28
C LYS A 5 6.70 -42.61 17.87
N PRO A 6 5.75 -42.43 18.82
CA PRO A 6 4.39 -42.07 18.47
C PRO A 6 4.41 -40.77 17.64
N PRO A 7 3.65 -40.67 16.55
CA PRO A 7 3.66 -39.48 15.71
C PRO A 7 3.20 -38.31 16.57
N LEU A 8 4.11 -37.37 16.84
CA LEU A 8 3.87 -36.15 17.59
C LEU A 8 2.96 -35.22 16.75
N ARG A 9 1.68 -35.59 16.62
CA ARG A 9 0.67 -34.77 15.96
C ARG A 9 0.35 -33.60 16.86
N LYS A 10 1.06 -32.48 16.68
CA LYS A 10 0.90 -31.27 17.48
C LYS A 10 -0.38 -30.53 17.08
N HIS A 11 -1.51 -30.95 17.65
CA HIS A 11 -2.82 -30.35 17.38
C HIS A 11 -2.86 -28.84 17.61
N THR A 12 -2.10 -28.32 18.59
CA THR A 12 -1.98 -26.88 18.87
C THR A 12 -1.32 -26.12 17.72
N LEU A 13 -0.25 -26.68 17.13
CA LEU A 13 0.47 -26.07 16.01
C LEU A 13 -0.44 -25.97 14.79
N ASP A 14 -1.18 -27.03 14.48
CA ASP A 14 -2.14 -27.07 13.37
C ASP A 14 -3.27 -26.02 13.55
N LYS A 15 -3.76 -25.86 14.79
CA LYS A 15 -4.76 -24.85 15.15
C LYS A 15 -4.23 -23.43 14.94
N ASP A 16 -3.00 -23.15 15.34
CA ASP A 16 -2.41 -21.81 15.23
C ASP A 16 -2.03 -21.49 13.78
N LEU A 17 -1.52 -22.46 13.01
CA LEU A 17 -1.33 -22.32 11.56
C LEU A 17 -2.64 -21.97 10.85
N GLY A 18 -3.73 -22.66 11.21
CA GLY A 18 -5.06 -22.36 10.67
C GLY A 18 -5.61 -20.98 11.07
N LYS A 19 -5.09 -20.35 12.13
CA LYS A 19 -5.40 -18.95 12.47
C LYS A 19 -4.53 -17.98 11.68
N LEU A 20 -3.23 -18.23 11.58
CA LEU A 20 -2.30 -17.42 10.79
C LEU A 20 -2.71 -17.37 9.32
N SER A 21 -3.07 -18.53 8.75
CA SER A 21 -3.55 -18.62 7.37
C SER A 21 -4.81 -17.76 7.14
N ARG A 22 -5.77 -17.74 8.08
CA ARG A 22 -6.95 -16.86 7.96
C ARG A 22 -6.60 -15.38 8.06
N ILE A 23 -5.64 -15.03 8.92
CA ILE A 23 -5.16 -13.65 9.05
C ILE A 23 -4.47 -13.23 7.75
N GLU A 24 -3.61 -14.08 7.18
CA GLU A 24 -2.93 -13.83 5.93
C GLU A 24 -3.92 -13.60 4.78
N GLU A 25 -4.92 -14.47 4.61
CA GLU A 25 -5.96 -14.29 3.60
C GLU A 25 -6.72 -12.97 3.77
N ALA A 26 -7.09 -12.62 5.01
CA ALA A 26 -7.75 -11.34 5.30
C ALA A 26 -6.83 -10.14 5.00
N THR A 27 -5.55 -10.23 5.35
CA THR A 27 -4.55 -9.20 5.06
C THR A 27 -4.30 -9.06 3.56
N VAL A 28 -4.18 -10.15 2.81
CA VAL A 28 -4.03 -10.13 1.35
C VAL A 28 -5.25 -9.50 0.69
N THR A 29 -6.44 -9.85 1.16
CA THR A 29 -7.70 -9.28 0.64
C THR A 29 -7.78 -7.77 0.90
N LEU A 30 -7.44 -7.33 2.11
CA LEU A 30 -7.48 -5.91 2.46
C LEU A 30 -6.36 -5.11 1.79
N SER A 31 -5.13 -5.63 1.79
CA SER A 31 -3.96 -4.98 1.18
C SER A 31 -4.18 -4.72 -0.30
N ARG A 32 -4.77 -5.66 -1.04
CA ARG A 32 -5.16 -5.48 -2.45
C ARG A 32 -6.04 -4.25 -2.67
N GLY A 33 -7.01 -4.00 -1.79
CA GLY A 33 -7.87 -2.81 -1.87
C GLY A 33 -7.13 -1.50 -1.56
N LEU A 34 -6.06 -1.55 -0.77
CA LEU A 34 -5.30 -0.39 -0.33
C LEU A 34 -4.14 -0.01 -1.26
N VAL A 35 -3.68 -0.90 -2.14
CA VAL A 35 -2.57 -0.60 -3.07
C VAL A 35 -2.90 0.59 -3.97
N ALA A 36 -4.06 0.58 -4.63
CA ALA A 36 -4.47 1.64 -5.55
C ALA A 36 -4.53 3.03 -4.89
N PRO A 37 -5.26 3.24 -3.78
CA PRO A 37 -5.26 4.54 -3.10
C PRO A 37 -3.89 4.90 -2.52
N GLY A 38 -3.09 3.92 -2.08
CA GLY A 38 -1.73 4.16 -1.60
C GLY A 38 -0.82 4.74 -2.70
N VAL A 39 -0.84 4.14 -3.89
CA VAL A 39 -0.07 4.63 -5.06
C VAL A 39 -0.59 6.00 -5.51
N ALA A 40 -1.91 6.20 -5.53
CA ALA A 40 -2.51 7.48 -5.88
C ALA A 40 -2.06 8.62 -4.95
N LEU A 41 -2.10 8.38 -3.63
CA LEU A 41 -1.62 9.35 -2.63
C LEU A 41 -0.12 9.62 -2.77
N ALA A 42 0.69 8.59 -2.99
CA ALA A 42 2.13 8.76 -3.22
C ALA A 42 2.41 9.62 -4.46
N PHE A 43 1.70 9.38 -5.57
CA PHE A 43 1.85 10.15 -6.79
C PHE A 43 1.46 11.63 -6.64
N LEU A 44 0.33 11.90 -5.97
CA LEU A 44 -0.10 13.26 -5.63
C LEU A 44 0.92 13.99 -4.76
N ALA A 45 1.42 13.33 -3.71
CA ALA A 45 2.43 13.89 -2.82
C ALA A 45 3.73 14.20 -3.57
N LEU A 46 4.22 13.27 -4.39
CA LEU A 46 5.41 13.46 -5.21
C LEU A 46 5.23 14.62 -6.21
N SER A 47 4.08 14.72 -6.85
CA SER A 47 3.77 15.80 -7.79
C SER A 47 3.76 17.17 -7.10
N ALA A 48 3.15 17.25 -5.90
CA ALA A 48 3.12 18.48 -5.12
C ALA A 48 4.50 18.90 -4.63
N VAL A 49 5.31 17.95 -4.12
CA VAL A 49 6.70 18.22 -3.71
C VAL A 49 7.53 18.66 -4.90
N PHE A 50 7.43 17.97 -6.04
CA PHE A 50 8.14 18.36 -7.25
C PHE A 50 7.76 19.78 -7.70
N ALA A 51 6.47 20.10 -7.74
CA ALA A 51 5.98 21.43 -8.10
C ALA A 51 6.46 22.50 -7.12
N ALA A 52 6.50 22.21 -5.81
CA ALA A 52 7.00 23.14 -4.80
C ALA A 52 8.50 23.42 -4.96
N LEU A 53 9.30 22.38 -5.21
CA LEU A 53 10.73 22.52 -5.46
C LEU A 53 11.00 23.28 -6.77
N TYR A 54 10.21 23.02 -7.81
CA TYR A 54 10.33 23.67 -9.11
C TYR A 54 9.92 25.15 -9.06
N ALA A 55 8.80 25.46 -8.40
CA ALA A 55 8.26 26.82 -8.34
C ALA A 55 8.98 27.74 -7.33
N GLY A 56 9.66 27.16 -6.34
CA GLY A 56 10.36 27.91 -5.30
C GLY A 56 9.40 28.73 -4.42
N SER A 57 9.86 29.90 -3.94
CA SER A 57 9.11 30.78 -3.04
C SER A 57 8.58 32.06 -3.71
N GLY A 58 8.48 32.08 -5.03
CA GLY A 58 8.04 33.25 -5.79
C GLY A 58 6.53 33.51 -5.71
N ALA A 59 6.11 34.73 -6.07
CA ALA A 59 4.70 35.04 -6.26
C ALA A 59 4.10 34.12 -7.34
N GLY A 60 3.05 33.37 -6.99
CA GLY A 60 2.42 32.38 -7.88
C GLY A 60 2.85 30.92 -7.67
N ALA A 61 3.81 30.64 -6.78
CA ALA A 61 4.22 29.25 -6.47
C ALA A 61 3.04 28.38 -6.01
N LEU A 62 2.14 28.94 -5.19
CA LEU A 62 0.92 28.26 -4.75
C LEU A 62 0.00 27.88 -5.93
N THR A 63 -0.08 28.73 -6.96
CA THR A 63 -0.89 28.47 -8.15
C THR A 63 -0.31 27.32 -8.96
N VAL A 64 1.02 27.23 -9.10
CA VAL A 64 1.70 26.13 -9.80
C VAL A 64 1.48 24.81 -9.05
N ILE A 65 1.65 24.82 -7.72
CA ILE A 65 1.42 23.64 -6.87
C ILE A 65 -0.05 23.18 -6.96
N ALA A 66 -1.01 24.11 -6.89
CA ALA A 66 -2.42 23.80 -7.03
C ALA A 66 -2.75 23.21 -8.41
N ALA A 67 -2.22 23.79 -9.49
CA ALA A 67 -2.40 23.28 -10.84
C ALA A 67 -1.79 21.88 -11.02
N ALA A 68 -0.60 21.64 -10.45
CA ALA A 68 0.04 20.33 -10.48
C ALA A 68 -0.77 19.28 -9.71
N ALA A 69 -1.33 19.62 -8.55
CA ALA A 69 -2.19 18.70 -7.78
C ALA A 69 -3.47 18.34 -8.56
N ILE A 70 -4.10 19.31 -9.21
CA ILE A 70 -5.27 19.07 -10.07
C ILE A 70 -4.89 18.19 -11.26
N GLY A 71 -3.77 18.49 -11.95
CA GLY A 71 -3.28 17.67 -13.05
C GLY A 71 -2.96 16.23 -12.64
N ALA A 72 -2.33 16.06 -11.48
CA ALA A 72 -2.04 14.73 -10.92
C ALA A 72 -3.31 13.95 -10.62
N TYR A 73 -4.33 14.60 -10.04
CA TYR A 73 -5.64 13.97 -9.84
C TYR A 73 -6.29 13.56 -11.16
N MET A 74 -6.21 14.40 -12.19
CA MET A 74 -6.76 14.08 -13.52
C MET A 74 -6.03 12.90 -14.17
N ALA A 75 -4.70 12.82 -14.05
CA ALA A 75 -3.91 11.69 -14.54
C ALA A 75 -4.29 10.37 -13.85
N LEU A 76 -4.60 10.41 -12.55
CA LEU A 76 -5.06 9.24 -11.79
C LEU A 76 -6.47 8.78 -12.21
N ASN A 77 -7.36 9.73 -12.52
CA ASN A 77 -8.77 9.44 -12.80
C ASN A 77 -9.09 9.15 -14.27
N ILE A 78 -8.47 9.87 -15.21
CA ILE A 78 -8.75 9.76 -16.66
C ILE A 78 -7.64 8.97 -17.37
N GLY A 79 -6.44 8.90 -16.78
CA GLY A 79 -5.23 8.40 -17.43
C GLY A 79 -4.47 9.52 -18.13
N ALA A 80 -3.14 9.40 -18.19
CA ALA A 80 -2.25 10.29 -18.93
C ALA A 80 -2.06 9.79 -20.38
#